data_AF-V5B7F4-F1
#
_entry.id   AF-V5B7F4-F1
#
_cell.length_a   1.000
_cell.length_b   1.000
_cell.length_c   1.000
_cell.angle_alpha   90.00
_cell.angle_beta   90.00
_cell.angle_gamma   90.00
#
_symmetry.space_group_name_H-M   'P 1'
#
loop_
_entity.id
_entity.type
_entity.pdbx_description
1 polymer ?
#
loop_
_entity_poly.entity_id
_entity_poly.type
_entity_poly.pdbx_seq_one_letter_code
_entity_poly.pdbx_strand_id
1 'polypeptide(L)'
;MIVQCIDDQRVYESRDMGTTWTKAVRTLSGVWVISQRGVRPYEIFRVGAIITATIEERKVMLYIQRVYTSGENANPLYLWVTDNNRSFCFGPLFLEDNVNGTLVKALLYSDGALHLLKERVNEKDSAISLARLTEELNTIKSVLRTWAKLDAFFSESSTPTAGLVGFLSNTSSGGDTWIDEYRCVNATVTKAAKVKNGFKFTGPGSMATWHVNSREDNRQYSFVNHRFTLVATVTIHQVPKGSTPLLGAGLGDGHGAKIIGLSCGMNKTWETVFDGKKTKSNTTWELGKEHQVALMLQDGNKGSVYVDGVIVGSPAKIPKVGALGHEITHFYFGGDEGDINSSVTVTNVFLYNRPLSVGELKMVRKSDDKKGKGDGSMRGGMSRLLLLLGLGFCASVALY
;
A
#
# COMPACT_ATOMS: atom_id res chain seq x y z
N MET A 1 -20.64 8.77 -0.13
CA MET A 1 -20.81 9.89 -1.09
C MET A 1 -19.45 10.38 -1.53
N ILE A 2 -19.28 10.60 -2.83
CA ILE A 2 -18.10 11.27 -3.39
C ILE A 2 -18.53 12.69 -3.75
N VAL A 3 -17.85 13.69 -3.20
CA VAL A 3 -18.08 15.11 -3.48
C VAL A 3 -16.96 15.60 -4.38
N GLN A 4 -17.34 16.17 -5.52
CA GLN A 4 -16.42 16.83 -6.45
C GLN A 4 -16.41 18.32 -6.13
N CYS A 5 -15.25 18.85 -5.75
CA CYS A 5 -15.01 20.27 -5.59
C CYS A 5 -14.11 20.76 -6.75
N ILE A 6 -14.06 22.07 -6.99
CA ILE A 6 -13.25 22.69 -8.05
C ILE A 6 -11.77 22.29 -7.95
N ASP A 7 -11.25 22.15 -6.73
CA ASP A 7 -9.82 21.87 -6.49
C ASP A 7 -9.56 20.61 -5.64
N ASP A 8 -10.59 19.80 -5.33
CA ASP A 8 -10.49 18.70 -4.35
C ASP A 8 -11.56 17.62 -4.63
N GLN A 9 -11.29 16.39 -4.22
CA GLN A 9 -12.27 15.32 -4.20
C GLN A 9 -12.31 14.70 -2.80
N ARG A 10 -13.52 14.61 -2.24
CA ARG A 10 -13.73 14.13 -0.87
C ARG A 10 -14.72 13.00 -0.81
N VAL A 11 -14.42 12.01 0.01
CA VAL A 11 -15.33 10.91 0.30
C VAL A 11 -15.91 11.07 1.68
N TYR A 12 -17.23 10.91 1.79
CA TYR A 12 -17.93 10.92 3.05
C TYR A 12 -18.76 9.65 3.24
N GLU A 13 -18.79 9.18 4.47
CA GLU A 13 -19.66 8.10 4.93
C GLU A 13 -20.77 8.68 5.82
N SER A 14 -21.97 8.13 5.66
CA SER A 14 -23.09 8.35 6.56
C SER A 14 -23.70 6.99 6.91
N ARG A 15 -24.04 6.81 8.18
CA ARG A 15 -24.68 5.60 8.71
C ARG A 15 -26.15 5.84 9.11
N ASP A 16 -26.62 7.06 8.94
CA ASP A 16 -27.91 7.58 9.41
C ASP A 16 -28.64 8.29 8.27
N MET A 17 -28.55 7.71 7.06
CA MET A 17 -29.25 8.16 5.86
C MET A 17 -28.99 9.64 5.51
N GLY A 18 -27.78 10.13 5.77
CA GLY A 18 -27.33 11.48 5.42
C GLY A 18 -27.53 12.53 6.53
N THR A 19 -27.93 12.13 7.74
CA THR A 19 -28.08 13.06 8.87
C THR A 19 -26.71 13.54 9.36
N THR A 20 -25.74 12.64 9.48
CA THR A 20 -24.35 12.96 9.81
C THR A 20 -23.40 12.40 8.77
N TRP A 21 -22.37 13.19 8.45
CA TRP A 21 -21.36 12.87 7.46
C TRP A 21 -19.98 12.88 8.09
N THR A 22 -19.27 11.77 7.97
CA THR A 22 -17.89 11.65 8.42
C THR A 22 -16.96 11.51 7.23
N LYS A 23 -15.84 12.22 7.25
CA LYS A 23 -14.78 12.13 6.23
C LYS A 23 -14.24 10.69 6.19
N ALA A 24 -14.37 10.01 5.05
CA ALA A 24 -14.06 8.59 4.88
C ALA A 24 -12.58 8.34 4.57
N VAL A 25 -11.69 8.78 5.47
CA VAL A 25 -10.22 8.82 5.25
C VAL A 25 -9.53 7.45 5.10
N ARG A 26 -10.26 6.35 5.29
CA ARG A 26 -9.74 4.97 5.21
C ARG A 26 -10.13 4.24 3.93
N THR A 27 -11.03 4.82 3.14
CA THR A 27 -11.81 4.12 2.12
C THR A 27 -11.67 4.82 0.79
N LEU A 28 -11.76 4.08 -0.31
CA LEU A 28 -11.57 4.62 -1.68
C LEU A 28 -10.22 5.33 -1.83
N SER A 29 -9.14 4.62 -1.50
CA SER A 29 -7.76 4.98 -1.87
C SER A 29 -7.73 5.33 -3.36
N GLY A 30 -7.38 6.56 -3.74
CA GLY A 30 -7.56 7.04 -5.13
C GLY A 30 -8.43 8.27 -5.27
N VAL A 31 -9.43 8.40 -4.40
CA VAL A 31 -10.46 9.45 -4.51
C VAL A 31 -10.11 10.65 -3.62
N TRP A 32 -9.05 10.53 -2.83
CA TRP A 32 -8.56 11.56 -1.93
C TRP A 32 -7.41 12.32 -2.58
N VAL A 33 -7.64 13.57 -2.98
CA VAL A 33 -6.58 14.42 -3.54
C VAL A 33 -6.40 15.65 -2.65
N ILE A 34 -5.23 15.81 -2.02
CA ILE A 34 -4.92 17.07 -1.33
C ILE A 34 -4.68 18.15 -2.38
N SER A 35 -5.40 19.27 -2.33
CA SER A 35 -5.14 20.37 -3.26
C SER A 35 -3.69 20.87 -3.11
N GLN A 36 -2.95 20.97 -4.21
CA GLN A 36 -1.64 21.62 -4.26
C GLN A 36 -1.75 22.88 -5.12
N ARG A 37 -1.08 23.94 -4.70
CA ARG A 37 -1.16 25.24 -5.38
C ARG A 37 -0.62 25.11 -6.81
N GLY A 38 -1.47 25.43 -7.80
CA GLY A 38 -1.10 25.41 -9.22
C GLY A 38 -1.42 24.13 -9.98
N VAL A 39 -1.84 23.06 -9.28
CA VAL A 39 -2.43 21.86 -9.92
C VAL A 39 -3.95 22.03 -9.88
N ARG A 40 -4.66 21.66 -10.96
CA ARG A 40 -6.14 21.62 -11.01
C ARG A 40 -6.63 20.17 -10.96
N PRO A 41 -6.89 19.59 -9.76
CA PRO A 41 -7.23 18.18 -9.60
C PRO A 41 -8.53 17.75 -10.29
N TYR A 42 -9.47 18.67 -10.48
CA TYR A 42 -10.81 18.39 -11.01
C TYR A 42 -10.80 17.88 -12.46
N GLU A 43 -9.82 18.28 -13.27
CA GLU A 43 -9.67 17.80 -14.65
C GLU A 43 -8.99 16.42 -14.70
N ILE A 44 -8.30 16.02 -13.63
CA ILE A 44 -7.28 14.96 -13.66
C ILE A 44 -7.74 13.67 -12.95
N PHE A 45 -8.42 13.74 -11.79
CA PHE A 45 -8.70 12.56 -10.93
C PHE A 45 -10.18 12.18 -10.79
N ARG A 46 -11.03 12.58 -11.75
CA ARG A 46 -12.48 12.42 -11.65
C ARG A 46 -12.91 10.96 -11.62
N VAL A 47 -13.74 10.60 -10.64
CA VAL A 47 -14.46 9.31 -10.63
C VAL A 47 -15.66 9.43 -11.58
N GLY A 48 -15.63 8.67 -12.67
CA GLY A 48 -16.65 8.69 -13.72
C GLY A 48 -17.84 7.78 -13.43
N ALA A 49 -17.60 6.63 -12.79
CA ALA A 49 -18.63 5.68 -12.40
C ALA A 49 -18.20 4.93 -11.14
N ILE A 50 -19.16 4.58 -10.29
CA ILE A 50 -18.95 3.72 -9.12
C ILE A 50 -20.16 2.82 -8.92
N ILE A 51 -19.91 1.53 -8.68
CA ILE A 51 -20.94 0.55 -8.32
C ILE A 51 -20.47 -0.30 -7.15
N THR A 52 -21.42 -0.90 -6.45
CA THR A 52 -21.18 -2.02 -5.53
C THR A 52 -21.59 -3.32 -6.21
N ALA A 53 -20.81 -4.38 -6.06
CA ALA A 53 -21.12 -5.70 -6.58
C ALA A 53 -20.73 -6.80 -5.57
N THR A 54 -21.33 -7.98 -5.72
CA THR A 54 -20.85 -9.20 -5.06
C THR A 54 -20.20 -10.09 -6.10
N ILE A 55 -18.87 -10.25 -6.02
CA ILE A 55 -18.07 -11.02 -6.97
C ILE A 55 -17.21 -12.00 -6.16
N GLU A 56 -17.22 -13.29 -6.52
CA GLU A 56 -16.54 -14.35 -5.74
C GLU A 56 -16.91 -14.29 -4.25
N GLU A 57 -18.21 -14.15 -3.96
CA GLU A 57 -18.78 -14.06 -2.61
C GLU A 57 -18.30 -12.85 -1.77
N ARG A 58 -17.59 -11.91 -2.39
CA ARG A 58 -17.09 -10.71 -1.74
C ARG A 58 -17.83 -9.47 -2.21
N LYS A 59 -18.26 -8.66 -1.24
CA LYS A 59 -18.81 -7.32 -1.50
C LYS A 59 -17.65 -6.37 -1.80
N VAL A 60 -17.66 -5.80 -2.99
CA VAL A 60 -16.64 -4.88 -3.47
C VAL A 60 -17.26 -3.64 -4.10
N MET A 61 -16.50 -2.56 -4.15
CA MET A 61 -16.78 -1.41 -5.00
C MET A 61 -15.91 -1.50 -6.24
N LEU A 62 -16.52 -1.27 -7.41
CA LEU A 62 -15.81 -1.04 -8.66
C LEU A 62 -16.00 0.41 -9.07
N TYR A 63 -14.92 1.08 -9.46
CA TYR A 63 -15.01 2.46 -9.93
C TYR A 63 -14.08 2.72 -11.09
N ILE A 64 -14.51 3.63 -11.96
CA ILE A 64 -13.70 4.16 -13.05
C ILE A 64 -13.18 5.53 -12.64
N GLN A 65 -11.88 5.73 -12.76
CA GLN A 65 -11.22 6.96 -12.41
C GLN A 65 -10.33 7.44 -13.54
N ARG A 66 -10.41 8.74 -13.87
CA ARG A 66 -9.40 9.41 -14.70
C ARG A 66 -8.12 9.57 -13.93
N VAL A 67 -7.02 9.51 -14.66
CA VAL A 67 -5.69 9.45 -14.09
C VAL A 67 -4.76 10.39 -14.84
N TYR A 68 -3.87 11.06 -14.11
CA TYR A 68 -2.86 11.95 -14.68
C TYR A 68 -1.89 11.19 -15.57
N THR A 69 -1.65 11.67 -16.79
CA THR A 69 -0.46 11.31 -17.56
C THR A 69 0.30 12.59 -17.89
N SER A 70 1.62 12.52 -17.87
CA SER A 70 2.50 13.64 -18.22
C SER A 70 2.52 13.96 -19.73
N GLY A 71 1.69 13.30 -20.54
CA GLY A 71 1.57 13.51 -21.98
C GLY A 71 0.38 14.40 -22.32
N GLU A 72 0.60 15.40 -23.19
CA GLU A 72 -0.32 16.52 -23.47
C GLU A 72 -1.72 16.14 -23.98
N ASN A 73 -2.03 14.87 -24.32
CA ASN A 73 -3.25 14.53 -25.04
C ASN A 73 -3.94 13.19 -24.67
N ALA A 74 -3.67 12.60 -23.51
CA ALA A 74 -4.29 11.33 -23.12
C ALA A 74 -4.77 11.31 -21.66
N ASN A 75 -6.08 11.16 -21.47
CA ASN A 75 -6.70 10.92 -20.16
C ASN A 75 -7.13 9.45 -20.06
N PRO A 76 -6.22 8.50 -19.73
CA PRO A 76 -6.60 7.11 -19.55
C PRO A 76 -7.59 6.95 -18.40
N LEU A 77 -8.58 6.09 -18.62
CA LEU A 77 -9.57 5.72 -17.62
C LEU A 77 -9.21 4.36 -17.02
N TYR A 78 -9.01 4.35 -15.71
CA TYR A 78 -8.58 3.18 -14.96
C TYR A 78 -9.75 2.52 -14.25
N LEU A 79 -9.77 1.19 -14.29
CA LEU A 79 -10.69 0.37 -13.50
C LEU A 79 -10.05 -0.03 -12.18
N TRP A 80 -10.75 0.28 -11.10
CA TRP A 80 -10.35 -0.03 -9.74
C TRP A 80 -11.35 -0.95 -9.07
N VAL A 81 -10.84 -1.84 -8.21
CA VAL A 81 -11.65 -2.71 -7.35
C VAL A 81 -11.16 -2.59 -5.91
N THR A 82 -12.08 -2.40 -4.98
CA THR A 82 -11.75 -2.29 -3.55
C THR A 82 -12.78 -2.97 -2.66
N ASP A 83 -12.31 -3.59 -1.58
CA ASP A 83 -13.13 -4.15 -0.50
C ASP A 83 -13.17 -3.24 0.74
N ASN A 84 -12.87 -1.94 0.55
CA ASN A 84 -12.73 -0.92 1.59
C ASN A 84 -11.43 -1.02 2.42
N ASN A 85 -10.59 -2.02 2.16
CA ASN A 85 -9.24 -2.13 2.74
C ASN A 85 -8.18 -2.09 1.64
N ARG A 86 -8.20 -3.07 0.72
CA ARG A 86 -7.27 -3.16 -0.41
C ARG A 86 -7.85 -2.44 -1.61
N SER A 87 -7.00 -1.99 -2.53
CA SER A 87 -7.42 -1.39 -3.79
C SER A 87 -6.55 -1.92 -4.91
N PHE A 88 -7.15 -2.74 -5.79
CA PHE A 88 -6.51 -3.27 -6.97
C PHE A 88 -6.80 -2.36 -8.15
N CYS A 89 -5.74 -1.94 -8.83
CA CYS A 89 -5.80 -1.22 -10.09
C CYS A 89 -5.60 -2.23 -11.22
N PHE A 90 -6.62 -2.43 -12.07
CA PHE A 90 -6.45 -3.29 -13.23
C PHE A 90 -5.48 -2.67 -14.25
N GLY A 91 -5.63 -1.36 -14.50
CA GLY A 91 -4.89 -0.64 -15.54
C GLY A 91 -5.82 0.24 -16.39
N PRO A 92 -5.28 0.88 -17.44
CA PRO A 92 -6.07 1.67 -18.37
C PRO A 92 -7.01 0.76 -19.17
N LEU A 93 -8.31 1.07 -19.19
CA LEU A 93 -9.29 0.38 -20.04
C LEU A 93 -9.24 0.90 -21.49
N PHE A 94 -9.04 2.21 -21.65
CA PHE A 94 -8.94 2.89 -22.95
C PHE A 94 -8.41 4.31 -22.75
N LEU A 95 -7.92 4.88 -23.84
CA LEU A 95 -7.54 6.28 -23.93
C LEU A 95 -8.75 7.13 -24.29
N GLU A 96 -8.97 8.21 -23.54
CA GLU A 96 -9.91 9.25 -23.94
C GLU A 96 -9.21 10.18 -24.95
N ASP A 97 -9.79 10.26 -26.15
CA ASP A 97 -9.33 11.16 -27.21
C ASP A 97 -9.84 12.58 -26.94
N ASN A 98 -8.95 13.55 -26.77
CA ASN A 98 -9.31 14.95 -26.55
C ASN A 98 -10.03 15.58 -27.76
N VAL A 99 -9.89 14.99 -28.96
CA VAL A 99 -10.54 15.47 -30.19
C VAL A 99 -11.99 14.97 -30.31
N ASN A 100 -12.28 13.76 -29.81
CA ASN A 100 -13.61 13.14 -29.79
C ASN A 100 -13.97 12.74 -28.36
N GLY A 101 -14.61 13.65 -27.62
CA GLY A 101 -14.89 13.50 -26.19
C GLY A 101 -15.56 12.15 -25.88
N THR A 102 -14.78 11.21 -25.33
CA THR A 102 -15.25 9.85 -25.01
C THR A 102 -15.51 9.73 -23.52
N LEU A 103 -16.76 9.93 -23.11
CA LEU A 103 -17.17 9.97 -21.72
C LEU A 103 -17.63 8.59 -21.23
N VAL A 104 -17.15 8.17 -20.04
CA VAL A 104 -17.75 7.06 -19.30
C VAL A 104 -19.09 7.50 -18.73
N LYS A 105 -20.14 6.76 -19.06
CA LYS A 105 -21.51 7.05 -18.59
C LYS A 105 -21.92 6.15 -17.44
N ALA A 106 -21.64 4.85 -17.54
CA ALA A 106 -22.06 3.89 -16.53
C ALA A 106 -21.17 2.65 -16.51
N LEU A 107 -21.03 2.06 -15.32
CA LEU A 107 -20.47 0.74 -15.10
C LEU A 107 -21.61 -0.15 -14.59
N LEU A 108 -21.76 -1.37 -15.11
CA LEU A 108 -22.83 -2.29 -14.75
C LEU A 108 -22.27 -3.69 -14.52
N TYR A 109 -22.61 -4.29 -13.38
CA TYR A 109 -22.39 -5.71 -13.13
C TYR A 109 -23.74 -6.42 -13.04
N SER A 110 -24.02 -7.31 -14.00
CA SER A 110 -25.29 -8.04 -14.10
C SER A 110 -25.04 -9.42 -14.68
N ASP A 111 -25.76 -10.43 -14.19
CA ASP A 111 -25.71 -11.82 -14.69
C ASP A 111 -24.28 -12.39 -14.82
N GLY A 112 -23.42 -12.04 -13.85
CA GLY A 112 -22.04 -12.49 -13.82
C GLY A 112 -21.11 -11.84 -14.85
N ALA A 113 -21.54 -10.78 -15.53
CA ALA A 113 -20.78 -10.03 -16.53
C ALA A 113 -20.61 -8.55 -16.13
N LEU A 114 -19.47 -7.98 -16.49
CA LEU A 114 -19.14 -6.57 -16.27
C LEU A 114 -19.22 -5.82 -17.60
N HIS A 115 -19.95 -4.71 -17.61
CA HIS A 115 -20.18 -3.89 -18.79
C HIS A 115 -19.87 -2.42 -18.52
N LEU A 116 -19.34 -1.74 -19.53
CA LEU A 116 -19.04 -0.32 -19.50
C LEU A 116 -19.78 0.39 -20.63
N LEU A 117 -20.63 1.36 -20.26
CA LEU A 117 -21.31 2.25 -21.19
C LEU A 117 -20.45 3.50 -21.44
N LYS A 118 -20.14 3.74 -22.71
CA LYS A 118 -19.35 4.88 -23.18
C LYS A 118 -20.16 5.70 -24.16
N GLU A 119 -20.01 7.01 -24.11
CA GLU A 119 -20.52 7.93 -25.12
C GLU A 119 -19.33 8.57 -25.83
N ARG A 120 -19.36 8.56 -27.17
CA ARG A 120 -18.44 9.33 -28.01
C ARG A 120 -19.20 10.52 -28.56
N VAL A 121 -18.68 11.73 -28.34
CA VAL A 121 -19.29 12.97 -28.81
C VAL A 121 -18.32 13.66 -29.78
N ASN A 122 -18.83 14.04 -30.94
CA ASN A 122 -18.16 14.88 -31.92
C ASN A 122 -19.04 16.13 -32.17
N GLU A 123 -18.55 17.12 -32.91
CA GLU A 123 -19.29 18.39 -33.15
C GLU A 123 -20.71 18.21 -33.72
N LYS A 124 -20.97 17.11 -34.44
CA LYS A 124 -22.22 16.88 -35.17
C LYS A 124 -23.07 15.74 -34.63
N ASP A 125 -22.45 14.76 -33.97
CA ASP A 125 -23.11 13.50 -33.61
C ASP A 125 -22.63 12.98 -32.25
N SER A 126 -23.46 12.14 -31.62
CA SER A 126 -23.09 11.34 -30.46
C SER A 126 -23.41 9.87 -30.68
N ALA A 127 -22.55 8.98 -30.21
CA ALA A 127 -22.72 7.54 -30.30
C ALA A 127 -22.50 6.90 -28.93
N ILE A 128 -23.43 6.02 -28.52
CA ILE A 128 -23.30 5.25 -27.29
C ILE A 128 -22.85 3.84 -27.64
N SER A 129 -21.83 3.34 -26.94
CA SER A 129 -21.32 1.98 -27.08
C SER A 129 -21.30 1.27 -25.72
N LEU A 130 -21.57 -0.03 -25.75
CA LEU A 130 -21.50 -0.91 -24.59
C LEU A 130 -20.34 -1.89 -24.79
N ALA A 131 -19.34 -1.81 -23.93
CA ALA A 131 -18.20 -2.73 -23.92
C ALA A 131 -18.41 -3.80 -22.85
N ARG A 132 -18.11 -5.06 -23.18
CA ARG A 132 -18.10 -6.16 -22.22
C ARG A 132 -16.67 -6.38 -21.73
N LEU A 133 -16.46 -6.26 -20.42
CA LEU A 133 -15.16 -6.32 -19.77
C LEU A 133 -14.86 -7.73 -19.24
N THR A 134 -14.82 -8.71 -20.15
CA THR A 134 -14.70 -10.14 -19.79
C THR A 134 -13.34 -10.47 -19.18
N GLU A 135 -12.24 -10.01 -19.79
CA GLU A 135 -10.89 -10.32 -19.32
C GLU A 135 -10.53 -9.57 -18.04
N GLU A 136 -11.00 -8.34 -17.92
CA GLU A 136 -10.89 -7.53 -16.72
C GLU A 136 -11.62 -8.20 -15.56
N LEU A 137 -12.86 -8.67 -15.80
CA LEU A 137 -13.62 -9.39 -14.78
C LEU A 137 -12.95 -10.71 -14.38
N ASN A 138 -12.37 -11.46 -15.32
CA ASN A 138 -11.63 -12.68 -15.00
C ASN A 138 -10.41 -12.40 -14.10
N THR A 139 -9.67 -11.35 -14.41
CA THR A 139 -8.54 -10.89 -13.60
C THR A 139 -8.99 -10.46 -12.21
N ILE A 140 -10.07 -9.67 -12.12
CA ILE A 140 -10.68 -9.25 -10.86
C ILE A 140 -11.07 -10.46 -10.01
N LYS A 141 -11.77 -11.45 -10.59
CA LYS A 141 -12.13 -12.69 -9.88
C LYS A 141 -10.89 -13.40 -9.32
N SER A 142 -9.81 -13.46 -10.10
CA SER A 142 -8.56 -14.09 -9.68
C SER A 142 -7.89 -13.35 -8.51
N VAL A 143 -7.87 -12.02 -8.55
CA VAL A 143 -7.38 -11.17 -7.44
C VAL A 143 -8.24 -11.35 -6.18
N LEU A 144 -9.56 -11.35 -6.31
CA LEU A 144 -10.47 -11.54 -5.17
C LEU A 144 -10.33 -12.93 -4.53
N ARG A 145 -10.11 -13.98 -5.32
CA ARG A 145 -9.76 -15.31 -4.80
C ARG A 145 -8.43 -15.31 -4.06
N THR A 146 -7.46 -14.54 -4.53
CA THR A 146 -6.16 -14.38 -3.84
C THR A 146 -6.35 -13.70 -2.48
N TRP A 147 -7.13 -12.62 -2.42
CA TRP A 147 -7.48 -11.96 -1.17
C TRP A 147 -8.18 -12.91 -0.20
N ALA A 148 -9.13 -13.72 -0.70
CA ALA A 148 -9.83 -14.71 0.11
C ALA A 148 -8.91 -15.76 0.72
N LYS A 149 -8.01 -16.33 -0.08
CA LYS A 149 -7.06 -17.34 0.40
C LYS A 149 -6.09 -16.77 1.44
N LEU A 150 -5.59 -15.56 1.22
CA LEU A 150 -4.69 -14.90 2.18
C LEU A 150 -5.40 -14.52 3.48
N ASP A 151 -6.60 -13.93 3.40
CA ASP A 151 -7.40 -13.60 4.59
C ASP A 151 -7.72 -14.86 5.41
N ALA A 152 -8.08 -15.98 4.75
CA ALA A 152 -8.33 -17.25 5.42
C ALA A 152 -7.07 -17.78 6.12
N PHE A 153 -5.93 -17.79 5.42
CA PHE A 153 -4.64 -18.21 5.98
C PHE A 153 -4.22 -17.39 7.21
N PHE A 154 -4.38 -16.06 7.15
CA PHE A 154 -4.07 -15.19 8.28
C PHE A 154 -5.05 -15.40 9.44
N SER A 155 -6.33 -15.62 9.14
CA SER A 155 -7.33 -15.92 10.17
C SER A 155 -7.03 -17.22 10.91
N GLU A 156 -6.64 -18.28 10.19
CA GLU A 156 -6.21 -19.57 10.78
C GLU A 156 -4.98 -19.43 11.68
N SER A 157 -4.06 -18.51 11.33
CA SER A 157 -2.88 -18.20 12.14
C SER A 157 -3.12 -17.13 13.22
N SER A 158 -4.37 -16.67 13.37
CA SER A 158 -4.78 -15.58 14.27
C SER A 158 -4.12 -14.23 13.97
N THR A 159 -3.53 -14.06 12.79
CA THR A 159 -3.03 -12.77 12.33
C THR A 159 -4.20 -11.87 11.95
N PRO A 160 -4.30 -10.64 12.50
CA PRO A 160 -5.41 -9.74 12.19
C PRO A 160 -5.50 -9.45 10.68
N THR A 161 -6.66 -9.67 10.08
CA THR A 161 -6.94 -9.32 8.67
C THR A 161 -7.69 -8.01 8.53
N ALA A 162 -8.40 -7.60 9.59
CA ALA A 162 -9.12 -6.33 9.63
C ALA A 162 -8.17 -5.16 9.40
N GLY A 163 -8.37 -4.43 8.31
CA GLY A 163 -7.53 -3.29 7.92
C GLY A 163 -6.16 -3.65 7.35
N LEU A 164 -5.84 -4.92 7.11
CA LEU A 164 -4.64 -5.35 6.41
C LEU A 164 -4.78 -5.01 4.92
N VAL A 165 -3.86 -4.20 4.37
CA VAL A 165 -3.96 -3.66 3.00
C VAL A 165 -2.88 -4.13 2.04
N GLY A 166 -1.76 -4.63 2.57
CA GLY A 166 -0.64 -5.08 1.77
C GLY A 166 0.28 -5.98 2.58
N PHE A 167 0.94 -6.90 1.90
CA PHE A 167 1.86 -7.85 2.51
C PHE A 167 3.03 -8.14 1.55
N LEU A 168 4.25 -7.78 1.93
CA LEU A 168 5.46 -8.13 1.19
C LEU A 168 6.14 -9.32 1.86
N SER A 169 6.31 -10.43 1.15
CA SER A 169 6.96 -11.62 1.70
C SER A 169 7.87 -12.33 0.70
N ASN A 170 7.45 -13.48 0.17
CA ASN A 170 8.38 -14.34 -0.55
C ASN A 170 8.42 -14.02 -2.04
N THR A 171 7.32 -13.52 -2.62
CA THR A 171 7.17 -13.33 -4.05
C THR A 171 8.01 -12.14 -4.56
N SER A 172 8.76 -12.36 -5.63
CA SER A 172 9.55 -11.32 -6.30
C SER A 172 9.65 -11.58 -7.80
N SER A 173 9.84 -10.51 -8.57
CA SER A 173 10.11 -10.57 -10.02
C SER A 173 11.39 -9.80 -10.33
N GLY A 174 12.13 -10.22 -11.36
CA GLY A 174 13.28 -9.48 -11.91
C GLY A 174 14.48 -9.26 -10.98
N GLY A 175 14.41 -9.69 -9.71
CA GLY A 175 15.38 -9.34 -8.67
C GLY A 175 15.23 -7.91 -8.13
N ASP A 176 14.41 -7.08 -8.78
CA ASP A 176 14.20 -5.65 -8.50
C ASP A 176 12.78 -5.34 -8.03
N THR A 177 11.88 -6.33 -7.97
CA THR A 177 10.49 -6.14 -7.58
C THR A 177 10.13 -7.06 -6.43
N TRP A 178 9.71 -6.49 -5.30
CA TRP A 178 9.10 -7.21 -4.17
C TRP A 178 7.59 -7.13 -4.30
N ILE A 179 6.97 -8.27 -4.61
CA ILE A 179 5.56 -8.33 -4.97
C ILE A 179 4.70 -8.29 -3.70
N ASP A 180 3.67 -7.44 -3.72
CA ASP A 180 2.59 -7.49 -2.73
C ASP A 180 1.75 -8.73 -2.98
N GLU A 181 1.62 -9.58 -1.97
CA GLU A 181 0.90 -10.84 -2.08
C GLU A 181 -0.61 -10.58 -2.29
N TYR A 182 -1.14 -9.42 -1.86
CA TYR A 182 -2.49 -8.96 -2.20
C TYR A 182 -2.59 -8.35 -3.62
N ARG A 183 -1.50 -8.30 -4.38
CA ARG A 183 -1.43 -7.84 -5.78
C ARG A 183 -1.87 -6.39 -6.00
N CYS A 184 -1.83 -5.54 -4.98
CA CYS A 184 -2.31 -4.16 -5.09
C CYS A 184 -1.17 -3.20 -5.43
N VAL A 185 -0.11 -3.20 -4.63
CA VAL A 185 1.01 -2.26 -4.80
C VAL A 185 2.33 -2.96 -4.53
N ASN A 186 3.20 -3.10 -5.52
CA ASN A 186 4.53 -3.70 -5.34
C ASN A 186 5.55 -2.68 -4.82
N ALA A 187 6.62 -3.18 -4.20
CA ALA A 187 7.80 -2.39 -3.84
C ALA A 187 8.94 -2.63 -4.83
N THR A 188 9.75 -1.60 -5.04
CA THR A 188 10.96 -1.66 -5.85
C THR A 188 12.14 -1.97 -4.94
N VAL A 189 13.07 -2.79 -5.42
CA VAL A 189 14.25 -3.25 -4.70
C VAL A 189 15.50 -2.84 -5.47
N THR A 190 16.48 -2.32 -4.77
CA THR A 190 17.75 -1.87 -5.35
C THR A 190 18.90 -2.51 -4.60
N LYS A 191 19.80 -3.19 -5.33
CA LYS A 191 21.06 -3.75 -4.81
C LYS A 191 20.88 -4.64 -3.56
N ALA A 192 19.84 -5.46 -3.51
CA ALA A 192 19.56 -6.35 -2.37
C ALA A 192 19.52 -7.82 -2.80
N ALA A 193 19.94 -8.71 -1.92
CA ALA A 193 19.90 -10.16 -2.16
C ALA A 193 18.55 -10.73 -1.71
N LYS A 194 17.88 -11.48 -2.59
CA LYS A 194 16.65 -12.18 -2.22
C LYS A 194 16.95 -13.22 -1.13
N VAL A 195 16.14 -13.23 -0.08
CA VAL A 195 16.13 -14.29 0.92
C VAL A 195 14.71 -14.84 1.07
N LYS A 196 14.56 -15.91 1.84
CA LYS A 196 13.22 -16.43 2.14
C LYS A 196 12.38 -15.34 2.82
N ASN A 197 11.18 -15.10 2.31
CA ASN A 197 10.20 -14.15 2.85
C ASN A 197 10.64 -12.66 2.85
N GLY A 198 11.72 -12.32 2.14
CA GLY A 198 12.11 -10.92 1.99
C GLY A 198 13.46 -10.73 1.33
N PHE A 199 14.21 -9.72 1.79
CA PHE A 199 15.48 -9.31 1.20
C PHE A 199 16.53 -9.01 2.27
N LYS A 200 17.79 -9.26 1.90
CA LYS A 200 18.98 -8.85 2.66
C LYS A 200 19.61 -7.65 1.96
N PHE A 201 19.67 -6.56 2.68
CA PHE A 201 20.26 -5.30 2.23
C PHE A 201 21.68 -5.21 2.76
N THR A 202 22.64 -5.09 1.84
CA THR A 202 24.06 -5.02 2.15
C THR A 202 24.74 -3.94 1.33
N GLY A 203 25.39 -3.01 2.02
CA GLY A 203 26.23 -2.01 1.40
C GLY A 203 25.48 -0.81 0.82
N PRO A 204 26.20 0.09 0.12
CA PRO A 204 25.69 1.40 -0.19
C PRO A 204 24.57 1.45 -1.23
N GLY A 205 23.49 2.15 -0.88
CA GLY A 205 22.29 2.29 -1.72
C GLY A 205 21.46 1.00 -1.82
N SER A 206 21.70 0.03 -0.94
CA SER A 206 20.87 -1.18 -0.83
C SER A 206 19.60 -0.87 -0.05
N MET A 207 18.46 -0.83 -0.74
CA MET A 207 17.17 -0.51 -0.15
C MET A 207 16.00 -1.14 -0.91
N ALA A 208 14.84 -1.16 -0.28
CA ALA A 208 13.57 -1.34 -0.96
C ALA A 208 12.64 -0.18 -0.66
N THR A 209 11.94 0.30 -1.68
CA THR A 209 11.01 1.42 -1.58
C THR A 209 9.63 0.96 -2.00
N TRP A 210 8.68 1.06 -1.07
CA TRP A 210 7.27 0.75 -1.29
C TRP A 210 6.50 2.04 -1.48
N HIS A 211 6.39 2.47 -2.73
CA HIS A 211 5.65 3.66 -3.14
C HIS A 211 4.16 3.39 -3.03
N VAL A 212 3.56 3.80 -1.92
CA VAL A 212 2.16 3.51 -1.58
C VAL A 212 1.23 4.68 -1.89
N ASN A 213 1.76 5.89 -1.94
CA ASN A 213 0.98 7.11 -2.13
C ASN A 213 1.73 8.11 -3.02
N SER A 214 1.62 7.93 -4.33
CA SER A 214 2.22 8.78 -5.34
C SER A 214 1.18 9.09 -6.41
N ARG A 215 1.00 10.37 -6.71
CA ARG A 215 0.11 10.82 -7.79
C ARG A 215 0.66 10.46 -9.15
N GLU A 216 1.98 10.53 -9.32
CA GLU A 216 2.66 10.23 -10.58
C GLU A 216 2.51 8.75 -10.94
N ASP A 217 2.56 7.87 -9.94
CA ASP A 217 2.43 6.43 -10.11
C ASP A 217 0.98 5.93 -10.02
N ASN A 218 0.04 6.85 -9.77
CA ASN A 218 -1.39 6.55 -9.60
C ASN A 218 -1.68 5.57 -8.47
N ARG A 219 -0.85 5.60 -7.42
CA ARG A 219 -0.98 4.77 -6.21
C ARG A 219 -1.42 5.66 -5.09
N GLN A 220 -2.55 5.39 -4.47
CA GLN A 220 -3.17 6.40 -3.59
C GLN A 220 -3.65 5.82 -2.27
N TYR A 221 -2.74 5.20 -1.51
CA TYR A 221 -2.99 4.81 -0.11
C TYR A 221 -2.99 6.03 0.82
N SER A 222 -3.77 7.06 0.49
CA SER A 222 -3.85 8.34 1.22
C SER A 222 -4.18 8.19 2.71
N PHE A 223 -4.74 7.04 3.13
CA PHE A 223 -4.92 6.69 4.53
C PHE A 223 -3.61 6.78 5.33
N VAL A 224 -2.43 6.55 4.71
CA VAL A 224 -1.13 6.63 5.40
C VAL A 224 -0.85 8.02 5.95
N ASN A 225 -1.45 9.08 5.38
CA ASN A 225 -1.34 10.45 5.89
C ASN A 225 -2.15 10.67 7.19
N HIS A 226 -3.04 9.75 7.52
CA HIS A 226 -3.95 9.85 8.67
C HIS A 226 -3.68 8.79 9.73
N ARG A 227 -3.50 7.54 9.32
CA ARG A 227 -3.25 6.43 10.23
C ARG A 227 -2.71 5.22 9.48
N PHE A 228 -1.72 4.55 10.05
CA PHE A 228 -1.26 3.26 9.58
C PHE A 228 -0.56 2.48 10.69
N THR A 229 -0.42 1.18 10.48
CA THR A 229 0.59 0.35 11.16
C THR A 229 1.42 -0.37 10.12
N LEU A 230 2.73 -0.18 10.14
CA LEU A 230 3.68 -0.93 9.32
C LEU A 230 4.44 -1.88 10.24
N VAL A 231 4.34 -3.19 10.00
CA VAL A 231 5.04 -4.21 10.78
C VAL A 231 6.03 -4.94 9.89
N ALA A 232 7.26 -5.17 10.36
CA ALA A 232 8.25 -5.95 9.65
C ALA A 232 9.10 -6.78 10.63
N THR A 233 9.61 -7.92 10.16
CA THR A 233 10.67 -8.66 10.88
C THR A 233 12.03 -8.20 10.38
N VAL A 234 12.90 -7.75 11.27
CA VAL A 234 14.25 -7.28 10.95
C VAL A 234 15.32 -8.12 11.65
N THR A 235 16.44 -8.36 10.97
CA THR A 235 17.63 -9.00 11.54
C THR A 235 18.85 -8.17 11.19
N ILE A 236 19.57 -7.70 12.21
CA ILE A 236 20.79 -6.89 12.04
C ILE A 236 21.98 -7.84 12.03
N HIS A 237 22.74 -7.88 10.93
CA HIS A 237 23.84 -8.82 10.75
C HIS A 237 25.22 -8.25 11.09
N GLN A 238 25.35 -6.92 11.10
CA GLN A 238 26.59 -6.22 11.45
C GLN A 238 26.30 -5.00 12.29
N VAL A 239 27.20 -4.68 13.21
CA VAL A 239 27.12 -3.44 13.99
C VAL A 239 27.39 -2.26 13.06
N PRO A 240 26.48 -1.29 12.95
CA PRO A 240 26.69 -0.17 12.06
C PRO A 240 27.81 0.73 12.60
N LYS A 241 28.54 1.37 11.68
CA LYS A 241 29.56 2.39 12.01
C LYS A 241 28.94 3.77 12.26
N GLY A 242 27.61 3.86 12.25
CA GLY A 242 26.82 5.09 12.29
C GLY A 242 25.39 4.80 12.74
N SER A 243 24.58 5.85 12.79
CA SER A 243 23.13 5.71 12.89
C SER A 243 22.60 5.21 11.55
N THR A 244 22.19 3.95 11.48
CA THR A 244 21.78 3.28 10.24
C THR A 244 20.26 3.06 10.23
N PRO A 245 19.52 3.56 9.21
CA PRO A 245 18.09 3.31 9.07
C PRO A 245 17.79 1.84 8.79
N LEU A 246 16.63 1.38 9.27
CA LEU A 246 16.13 0.03 9.06
C LEU A 246 14.83 0.02 8.28
N LEU A 247 13.88 0.86 8.70
CA LEU A 247 12.65 1.15 7.97
C LEU A 247 12.02 2.46 8.43
N GLY A 248 11.17 3.03 7.58
CA GLY A 248 10.44 4.25 7.89
C GLY A 248 9.46 4.68 6.82
N ALA A 249 8.80 5.80 7.08
CA ALA A 249 7.89 6.48 6.19
C ALA A 249 8.52 7.82 5.74
N GLY A 250 8.67 7.98 4.43
CA GLY A 250 9.23 9.17 3.80
C GLY A 250 8.15 10.11 3.26
N LEU A 251 8.44 11.41 3.29
CA LEU A 251 7.62 12.45 2.66
C LEU A 251 8.02 12.66 1.20
N GLY A 252 7.07 13.03 0.36
CA GLY A 252 7.30 13.50 -1.02
C GLY A 252 7.70 14.97 -1.06
N ASP A 253 8.73 15.35 -0.33
CA ASP A 253 9.24 16.73 -0.27
C ASP A 253 10.44 16.98 -1.17
N GLY A 254 10.93 15.95 -1.86
CA GLY A 254 12.13 16.01 -2.70
C GLY A 254 13.45 16.10 -1.91
N HIS A 255 13.38 16.12 -0.58
CA HIS A 255 14.53 16.25 0.32
C HIS A 255 14.72 15.03 1.23
N GLY A 256 13.84 14.04 1.13
CA GLY A 256 13.96 12.77 1.86
C GLY A 256 13.59 12.89 3.33
N ALA A 257 12.73 13.86 3.71
CA ALA A 257 12.29 13.97 5.10
C ALA A 257 11.52 12.73 5.56
N LYS A 258 11.76 12.36 6.81
CA LYS A 258 11.23 11.14 7.43
C LYS A 258 10.25 11.51 8.52
N ILE A 259 9.00 11.08 8.39
CA ILE A 259 7.96 11.41 9.36
C ILE A 259 8.02 10.50 10.58
N ILE A 260 8.24 9.20 10.35
CA ILE A 260 8.37 8.15 11.38
C ILE A 260 9.39 7.12 10.86
N GLY A 261 10.31 6.68 11.71
CA GLY A 261 11.23 5.60 11.35
C GLY A 261 11.96 5.00 12.54
N LEU A 262 12.66 3.90 12.25
CA LEU A 262 13.56 3.24 13.19
C LEU A 262 14.94 3.07 12.56
N SER A 263 15.95 3.37 13.36
CA SER A 263 17.37 3.21 13.07
C SER A 263 18.04 2.39 14.17
N CYS A 264 19.19 1.79 13.86
CA CYS A 264 20.09 1.18 14.83
C CYS A 264 21.35 2.04 15.00
N GLY A 265 21.73 2.31 16.25
CA GLY A 265 22.96 3.03 16.58
C GLY A 265 24.15 2.11 16.84
N MET A 266 25.37 2.67 16.78
CA MET A 266 26.63 1.95 17.00
C MET A 266 26.71 1.26 18.37
N ASN A 267 26.09 1.86 19.40
CA ASN A 267 26.11 1.37 20.77
C ASN A 267 25.06 0.28 21.05
N LYS A 268 24.60 -0.43 20.01
CA LYS A 268 23.53 -1.42 20.08
C LYS A 268 22.21 -0.90 20.64
N THR A 269 21.94 0.39 20.49
CA THR A 269 20.69 1.04 20.93
C THR A 269 19.78 1.31 19.74
N TRP A 270 18.48 1.25 19.99
CA TRP A 270 17.49 1.70 19.01
C TRP A 270 17.46 3.22 18.94
N GLU A 271 17.24 3.76 17.74
CA GLU A 271 17.09 5.20 17.50
C GLU A 271 15.80 5.44 16.73
N THR A 272 14.85 6.16 17.33
CA THR A 272 13.58 6.48 16.69
C THR A 272 13.65 7.81 15.98
N VAL A 273 13.03 7.89 14.80
CA VAL A 273 12.89 9.13 14.02
C VAL A 273 11.45 9.59 14.11
N PHE A 274 11.24 10.83 14.51
CA PHE A 274 9.95 11.51 14.43
C PHE A 274 10.16 12.91 13.84
N ASP A 275 9.54 13.20 12.71
CA ASP A 275 9.69 14.48 12.01
C ASP A 275 11.16 14.88 11.79
N GLY A 276 11.94 13.97 11.22
CA GLY A 276 13.39 14.11 11.01
C GLY A 276 14.25 14.04 12.28
N LYS A 277 13.67 14.25 13.47
CA LYS A 277 14.39 14.24 14.74
C LYS A 277 14.68 12.82 15.21
N LYS A 278 15.97 12.50 15.33
CA LYS A 278 16.47 11.24 15.91
C LYS A 278 16.54 11.33 17.43
N THR A 279 16.04 10.30 18.12
CA THR A 279 16.14 10.15 19.58
C THR A 279 16.62 8.75 19.91
N LYS A 280 17.60 8.64 20.81
CA LYS A 280 18.08 7.35 21.31
C LYS A 280 17.08 6.75 22.29
N SER A 281 16.77 5.47 22.13
CA SER A 281 16.01 4.68 23.10
C SER A 281 16.93 4.16 24.20
N ASN A 282 16.33 3.84 25.35
CA ASN A 282 17.00 3.11 26.44
C ASN A 282 17.06 1.60 26.21
N THR A 283 16.43 1.10 25.15
CA THR A 283 16.41 -0.32 24.78
C THR A 283 17.49 -0.65 23.76
N THR A 284 18.00 -1.88 23.86
CA THR A 284 19.07 -2.39 23.00
C THR A 284 18.55 -3.38 21.97
N TRP A 285 19.34 -3.61 20.93
CA TRP A 285 19.15 -4.66 19.94
C TRP A 285 20.28 -5.68 20.00
N GLU A 286 20.02 -6.88 19.50
CA GLU A 286 20.99 -7.98 19.49
C GLU A 286 21.36 -8.36 18.05
N LEU A 287 22.65 -8.64 17.84
CA LEU A 287 23.16 -9.04 16.53
C LEU A 287 22.63 -10.43 16.17
N GLY A 288 22.15 -10.60 14.93
CA GLY A 288 21.63 -11.87 14.42
C GLY A 288 20.26 -12.27 14.98
N LYS A 289 19.66 -11.49 15.87
CA LYS A 289 18.34 -11.74 16.42
C LYS A 289 17.26 -11.17 15.50
N GLU A 290 16.20 -11.96 15.29
CA GLU A 290 14.97 -11.47 14.67
C GLU A 290 14.21 -10.58 15.66
N HIS A 291 13.88 -9.37 15.22
CA HIS A 291 13.08 -8.42 15.96
C HIS A 291 11.84 -8.05 15.15
N GLN A 292 10.66 -8.09 15.77
CA GLN A 292 9.47 -7.52 15.16
C GLN A 292 9.47 -6.00 15.40
N VAL A 293 9.47 -5.21 14.34
CA VAL A 293 9.35 -3.75 14.40
C VAL A 293 7.96 -3.34 13.94
N ALA A 294 7.32 -2.42 14.66
CA ALA A 294 6.10 -1.78 14.23
C ALA A 294 6.20 -0.24 14.30
N LEU A 295 5.89 0.43 13.19
CA LEU A 295 5.71 1.88 13.11
C LEU A 295 4.22 2.19 13.06
N MET A 296 3.75 3.09 13.91
CA MET A 296 2.34 3.47 13.98
C MET A 296 2.15 4.98 13.93
N LEU A 297 1.28 5.41 13.01
CA LEU A 297 0.73 6.76 12.97
C LEU A 297 -0.74 6.71 13.37
N GLN A 298 -1.14 7.61 14.28
CA GLN A 298 -2.53 7.81 14.67
C GLN A 298 -2.91 9.29 14.51
N ASP A 299 -4.13 9.53 14.03
CA ASP A 299 -4.73 10.86 13.84
C ASP A 299 -3.90 11.85 12.98
N GLY A 300 -2.93 11.33 12.23
CA GLY A 300 -2.02 12.07 11.36
C GLY A 300 -0.94 12.86 12.10
N ASN A 301 -0.84 12.74 13.43
CA ASN A 301 0.07 13.54 14.24
C ASN A 301 0.61 12.86 15.51
N LYS A 302 0.29 11.59 15.76
CA LYS A 302 0.81 10.81 16.89
C LYS A 302 1.62 9.63 16.36
N GLY A 303 2.94 9.72 16.48
CA GLY A 303 3.86 8.66 16.08
C GLY A 303 4.24 7.77 17.27
N SER A 304 4.32 6.46 17.02
CA SER A 304 4.88 5.50 17.98
C SER A 304 5.62 4.38 17.27
N VAL A 305 6.64 3.84 17.95
CA VAL A 305 7.49 2.76 17.46
C VAL A 305 7.58 1.68 18.51
N TYR A 306 7.38 0.43 18.09
CA TYR A 306 7.44 -0.76 18.93
C TYR A 306 8.49 -1.72 18.37
N VAL A 307 9.21 -2.37 19.28
CA VAL A 307 10.09 -3.49 18.98
C VAL A 307 9.68 -4.65 19.88
N ASP A 308 9.41 -5.81 19.30
CA ASP A 308 9.04 -7.03 20.03
C ASP A 308 7.79 -6.87 20.91
N GLY A 309 6.88 -5.97 20.51
CA GLY A 309 5.68 -5.61 21.27
C GLY A 309 5.94 -4.67 22.45
N VAL A 310 7.18 -4.21 22.63
CA VAL A 310 7.58 -3.22 23.63
C VAL A 310 7.75 -1.86 22.96
N ILE A 311 7.27 -0.82 23.62
CA ILE A 311 7.34 0.54 23.10
C ILE A 311 8.78 1.07 23.22
N VAL A 312 9.34 1.54 22.10
CA VAL A 312 10.72 2.07 22.04
C VAL A 312 10.78 3.56 21.72
N GLY A 313 9.67 4.13 21.23
CA GLY A 313 9.49 5.58 21.11
C GLY A 313 8.02 5.92 21.05
N SER A 314 7.56 6.85 21.87
CA SER A 314 6.12 7.04 22.07
C SER A 314 5.70 8.19 22.98
N PRO A 315 4.44 8.62 22.86
CA PRO A 315 3.81 9.06 21.62
C PRO A 315 4.37 10.45 21.29
N ALA A 316 5.10 10.57 20.20
CA ALA A 316 5.62 11.85 19.78
C ALA A 316 4.50 12.61 19.05
N LYS A 317 4.22 13.84 19.50
CA LYS A 317 3.40 14.77 18.74
C LYS A 317 4.26 15.30 17.60
N ILE A 318 3.93 14.88 16.39
CA ILE A 318 4.56 15.37 15.15
C ILE A 318 3.61 16.36 14.46
N PRO A 319 4.12 17.24 13.58
CA PRO A 319 3.26 18.05 12.74
C PRO A 319 2.26 17.17 11.99
N LYS A 320 1.03 17.68 11.85
CA LYS A 320 0.01 16.95 11.09
C LYS A 320 0.48 16.85 9.64
N VAL A 321 0.56 15.65 9.08
CA VAL A 321 1.11 15.43 7.73
C VAL A 321 0.49 16.37 6.69
N GLY A 322 -0.84 16.49 6.66
CA GLY A 322 -1.53 17.40 5.74
C GLY A 322 -1.28 18.89 5.96
N ALA A 323 -0.72 19.31 7.10
CA ALA A 323 -0.32 20.70 7.36
C ALA A 323 1.11 21.00 6.91
N LEU A 324 1.92 19.97 6.61
CA LEU A 324 3.29 20.12 6.13
C LEU A 324 3.34 20.52 4.64
N GLY A 325 2.21 20.52 3.93
CA GLY A 325 2.18 20.73 2.48
C GLY A 325 2.66 19.53 1.66
N HIS A 326 3.11 18.47 2.32
CA HIS A 326 3.60 17.22 1.74
C HIS A 326 2.79 16.02 2.22
N GLU A 327 2.84 14.94 1.45
CA GLU A 327 2.23 13.66 1.78
C GLU A 327 3.32 12.62 2.07
N ILE A 328 3.00 11.62 2.90
CA ILE A 328 3.80 10.39 2.94
C ILE A 328 3.67 9.74 1.57
N THR A 329 4.78 9.45 0.91
CA THR A 329 4.75 8.86 -0.44
C THR A 329 5.16 7.40 -0.47
N HIS A 330 6.08 7.02 0.41
CA HIS A 330 6.67 5.70 0.41
C HIS A 330 7.05 5.22 1.81
N PHE A 331 7.15 3.90 1.95
CA PHE A 331 7.91 3.27 3.00
C PHE A 331 9.26 2.82 2.45
N TYR A 332 10.32 2.96 3.22
CA TYR A 332 11.64 2.44 2.87
C TYR A 332 12.05 1.32 3.82
N PHE A 333 12.84 0.38 3.31
CA PHE A 333 13.40 -0.75 4.05
C PHE A 333 14.87 -0.91 3.71
N GLY A 334 15.70 -1.15 4.72
CA GLY A 334 17.14 -1.19 4.55
C GLY A 334 17.81 0.18 4.71
N GLY A 335 18.99 0.31 4.09
CA GLY A 335 19.78 1.54 4.15
C GLY A 335 19.10 2.69 3.42
N ASP A 336 19.55 3.90 3.71
CA ASP A 336 19.12 5.13 3.02
C ASP A 336 20.20 5.57 2.02
N GLU A 337 19.86 6.53 1.17
CA GLU A 337 20.81 7.14 0.24
C GLU A 337 22.01 7.71 1.02
N GLY A 338 23.21 7.18 0.74
CA GLY A 338 24.45 7.53 1.44
C GLY A 338 24.83 6.66 2.64
N ASP A 339 24.02 5.67 3.03
CA ASP A 339 24.45 4.69 4.04
C ASP A 339 25.49 3.74 3.45
N ILE A 340 26.66 3.64 4.09
CA ILE A 340 27.81 2.91 3.58
C ILE A 340 27.94 1.48 4.16
N ASN A 341 27.20 1.13 5.23
CA ASN A 341 27.44 -0.14 5.95
C ASN A 341 26.19 -0.81 6.55
N SER A 342 24.99 -0.55 6.02
CA SER A 342 23.81 -1.32 6.43
C SER A 342 23.98 -2.79 6.07
N SER A 343 23.69 -3.67 7.03
CA SER A 343 23.64 -5.13 6.84
C SER A 343 22.43 -5.65 7.60
N VAL A 344 21.28 -5.60 6.94
CA VAL A 344 19.99 -5.93 7.54
C VAL A 344 19.19 -6.84 6.63
N THR A 345 18.53 -7.82 7.21
CA THR A 345 17.47 -8.58 6.53
C THR A 345 16.13 -8.05 6.98
N VAL A 346 15.25 -7.75 6.03
CA VAL A 346 13.84 -7.42 6.29
C VAL A 346 12.97 -8.49 5.66
N THR A 347 12.06 -9.05 6.44
CA THR A 347 11.13 -10.10 6.00
C THR A 347 9.73 -9.81 6.52
N ASN A 348 8.72 -10.36 5.83
CA ASN A 348 7.31 -10.29 6.22
C ASN A 348 6.86 -8.87 6.63
N VAL A 349 6.64 -8.02 5.63
CA VAL A 349 6.17 -6.65 5.85
C VAL A 349 4.65 -6.60 5.72
N PHE A 350 3.96 -6.15 6.76
CA PHE A 350 2.52 -5.96 6.79
C PHE A 350 2.17 -4.48 6.87
N LEU A 351 1.22 -4.03 6.05
CA LEU A 351 0.68 -2.68 6.10
C LEU A 351 -0.79 -2.70 6.49
N TYR A 352 -1.15 -1.96 7.54
CA TYR A 352 -2.53 -1.81 8.00
C TYR A 352 -3.01 -0.37 7.87
N ASN A 353 -4.27 -0.17 7.48
CA ASN A 353 -4.96 1.14 7.42
C ASN A 353 -5.52 1.62 8.77
N ARG A 354 -4.97 1.11 9.87
CA ARG A 354 -5.36 1.44 11.26
C ARG A 354 -4.22 1.17 12.23
N PRO A 355 -4.26 1.78 13.43
CA PRO A 355 -3.44 1.36 14.56
C PRO A 355 -3.76 -0.07 14.99
N LEU A 356 -2.75 -0.83 15.40
CA LEU A 356 -2.90 -2.12 16.04
C LEU A 356 -2.70 -1.99 17.56
N SER A 357 -3.48 -2.76 18.33
CA SER A 357 -3.23 -2.92 19.76
C SER A 357 -1.97 -3.75 20.01
N VAL A 358 -1.40 -3.65 21.21
CA VAL A 358 -0.26 -4.50 21.62
C VAL A 358 -0.62 -5.99 21.56
N GLY A 359 -1.88 -6.36 21.83
CA GLY A 359 -2.37 -7.73 21.69
C GLY A 359 -2.32 -8.20 20.23
N GLU A 360 -2.75 -7.36 19.29
CA GLU A 360 -2.68 -7.64 17.86
C GLU A 360 -1.25 -7.72 17.34
N LEU A 361 -0.33 -6.85 17.79
CA LEU A 361 1.09 -6.95 17.44
C LEU A 361 1.68 -8.29 17.85
N LYS A 362 1.36 -8.77 19.05
CA LYS A 362 1.76 -10.10 19.52
C LYS A 362 1.19 -11.23 18.65
N MET A 363 0.00 -11.07 18.08
CA MET A 363 -0.58 -12.07 17.17
C MET A 363 0.19 -12.13 15.85
N VAL A 364 0.51 -10.98 15.25
CA VAL A 364 1.39 -10.91 14.06
C VAL A 364 2.72 -11.60 14.37
N ARG A 365 3.29 -11.36 15.55
CA ARG A 365 4.55 -11.97 15.99
C ARG A 365 4.46 -13.48 16.15
N LYS A 366 3.41 -14.01 16.77
CA LYS A 366 3.24 -15.46 16.99
C LYS A 366 3.16 -16.25 15.68
N SER A 367 2.60 -15.65 14.63
CA SER A 367 2.62 -16.24 13.29
C SER A 367 4.06 -16.40 12.76
N ASP A 368 4.97 -15.52 13.17
CA ASP A 368 6.40 -15.61 12.93
C ASP A 368 7.12 -16.54 13.93
N ASP A 369 6.79 -16.53 15.23
CA ASP A 369 7.49 -17.33 16.27
C ASP A 369 7.14 -18.83 16.27
N LYS A 370 6.04 -19.26 15.64
CA LYS A 370 5.82 -20.68 15.29
C LYS A 370 6.91 -21.27 14.37
N LYS A 371 7.93 -20.46 14.01
CA LYS A 371 9.22 -20.89 13.44
C LYS A 371 10.12 -21.70 14.41
N GLY A 372 9.88 -21.71 15.74
CA GLY A 372 10.91 -22.11 16.71
C GLY A 372 10.83 -23.47 17.42
N LYS A 373 9.67 -24.13 17.54
CA LYS A 373 9.57 -25.44 18.24
C LYS A 373 8.25 -26.14 17.86
N GLY A 374 8.36 -27.21 17.08
CA GLY A 374 7.23 -28.07 16.70
C GLY A 374 6.88 -27.97 15.22
N ASP A 375 7.07 -29.08 14.49
CA ASP A 375 6.73 -29.43 13.12
C ASP A 375 6.52 -28.31 12.08
N GLY A 376 7.29 -28.41 10.98
CA GLY A 376 7.40 -27.49 9.84
C GLY A 376 6.13 -27.22 9.00
N SER A 377 4.95 -27.24 9.60
CA SER A 377 3.64 -27.09 8.97
C SER A 377 3.38 -25.68 8.43
N MET A 378 3.66 -24.60 9.19
CA MET A 378 3.35 -23.23 8.73
C MET A 378 4.32 -22.67 7.69
N ARG A 379 5.63 -22.97 7.81
CA ARG A 379 6.65 -22.56 6.83
C ARG A 379 6.46 -23.26 5.48
N GLY A 380 5.92 -24.48 5.51
CA GLY A 380 5.45 -25.21 4.34
C GLY A 380 4.14 -24.64 3.79
N GLY A 381 3.16 -24.37 4.65
CA GLY A 381 1.84 -23.84 4.28
C GLY A 381 1.88 -22.51 3.56
N MET A 382 2.52 -21.48 4.12
CA MET A 382 2.58 -20.16 3.48
C MET A 382 3.45 -20.19 2.23
N SER A 383 4.61 -20.85 2.27
CA SER A 383 5.48 -20.97 1.09
C SER A 383 4.79 -21.73 -0.03
N ARG A 384 4.02 -22.80 0.27
CA ARG A 384 3.20 -23.53 -0.69
C ARG A 384 2.04 -22.68 -1.19
N LEU A 385 1.34 -21.95 -0.33
CA LEU A 385 0.26 -21.06 -0.72
C LEU A 385 0.76 -19.97 -1.66
N LEU A 386 1.87 -19.31 -1.33
CA LEU A 386 2.49 -18.29 -2.18
C LEU A 386 3.03 -18.89 -3.48
N LEU A 387 3.61 -20.09 -3.47
CA LEU A 387 3.99 -20.81 -4.69
C LEU A 387 2.78 -21.13 -5.58
N LEU A 388 1.67 -21.59 -5.00
CA LEU A 388 0.44 -21.87 -5.72
C LEU A 388 -0.20 -20.60 -6.30
N LEU A 389 -0.15 -19.49 -5.56
CA LEU A 389 -0.60 -18.18 -6.02
C LEU A 389 0.32 -17.57 -7.10
N GLY A 390 1.61 -17.92 -7.08
CA GLY A 390 2.59 -17.50 -8.09
C GLY A 390 2.47 -18.27 -9.40
N LEU A 391 2.30 -19.60 -9.35
CA LEU A 391 2.22 -20.47 -10.53
C LEU A 391 0.94 -20.24 -11.37
N GLY A 392 -0.17 -19.84 -10.75
CA GLY A 392 -1.43 -19.60 -11.45
C GLY A 392 -1.43 -18.39 -12.40
N PHE A 393 -0.38 -17.56 -12.41
CA PHE A 393 -0.36 -16.27 -13.11
C PHE A 393 0.79 -16.08 -14.11
N CYS A 394 1.77 -17.00 -14.18
CA CYS A 394 2.83 -16.92 -15.19
C CYS A 394 2.30 -17.02 -16.64
N ALA A 395 1.03 -17.35 -16.84
CA ALA A 395 0.39 -17.41 -18.16
C ALA A 395 -0.26 -16.09 -18.62
N SER A 396 -0.31 -15.03 -17.80
CA SER A 396 -1.15 -13.85 -18.10
C SER A 396 -0.42 -12.50 -18.13
N VAL A 397 0.89 -12.45 -17.86
CA VAL A 397 1.63 -11.17 -17.71
C VAL A 397 2.49 -10.82 -18.94
N ALA A 398 2.39 -11.60 -20.03
CA ALA A 398 3.02 -11.25 -21.29
C ALA A 398 2.00 -10.62 -22.25
N LEU A 399 1.57 -9.39 -21.96
CA LEU A 399 1.00 -8.41 -22.90
C LEU A 399 0.43 -7.24 -22.08
N TYR A 400 1.22 -6.19 -21.91
CA TYR A 400 0.88 -4.78 -22.14
C TYR A 400 2.06 -3.89 -21.74
#